data_AF-A0A962U188-F1
#
_entry.id   AF-A0A962U188-F1
#
_cell.length_a   1.000
_cell.length_b   1.000
_cell.length_c   1.000
_cell.angle_alpha   90.00
_cell.angle_beta   90.00
_cell.angle_gamma   90.00
#
_symmetry.space_group_name_H-M   'P 1'
#
loop_
_entity.id
_entity.type
_entity.pdbx_description
1 polymer ?
#
loop_
_entity_poly.entity_id
_entity_poly.type
_entity_poly.pdbx_seq_one_letter_code
_entity_poly.pdbx_strand_id
1 'polypeptide(L)'
;MACSAVVYAANIDNVGADREALVARGNYLVSIMDCTGCHTAGALRGAPDPQRFLAGSDIGFGTPQAIVYPPNLTPDVDTGLGRWSDAEVVAAITSGQRPDGRMLSPVMPWPSYARLSSDDARAVVAYLRTIPAVSFAAPTPVMAGSDITFPYMTLAMPASK
;
A
#
# COMPACT_ATOMS: atom_id res chain seq x y z
N MET A 1 -47.73 -32.46 -19.23
CA MET A 1 -47.24 -31.74 -18.04
C MET A 1 -45.72 -31.66 -18.15
N ALA A 2 -45.18 -30.61 -18.77
CA ALA A 2 -43.74 -30.45 -18.97
C ALA A 2 -43.20 -29.49 -17.91
N CYS A 3 -42.32 -29.97 -17.04
CA CYS A 3 -41.58 -29.14 -16.10
C CYS A 3 -40.26 -28.75 -16.77
N SER A 4 -40.22 -27.55 -17.37
CA SER A 4 -38.96 -26.97 -17.84
C SER A 4 -38.19 -26.47 -16.62
N ALA A 5 -37.14 -27.19 -16.22
CA ALA A 5 -36.12 -26.67 -15.34
C ALA A 5 -35.23 -25.72 -16.15
N VAL A 6 -35.42 -24.41 -15.96
CA VAL A 6 -34.47 -23.40 -16.43
C VAL A 6 -33.24 -23.49 -15.52
N VAL A 7 -32.15 -24.05 -16.05
CA VAL A 7 -30.86 -24.05 -15.37
C VAL A 7 -30.26 -22.66 -15.55
N TYR A 8 -30.17 -21.89 -14.45
CA TYR A 8 -29.47 -20.62 -14.41
C TYR A 8 -27.96 -20.92 -14.36
N ALA A 9 -27.32 -21.02 -15.53
CA ALA A 9 -25.87 -21.01 -15.61
C ALA A 9 -25.39 -19.60 -15.25
N ALA A 10 -25.05 -19.38 -13.98
CA ALA A 10 -24.36 -18.16 -13.58
C ALA A 10 -22.96 -18.15 -14.24
N ASN A 11 -22.62 -17.03 -14.87
CA ASN A 11 -21.39 -16.81 -15.66
C ASN A 11 -20.12 -16.83 -14.79
N ILE A 12 -19.64 -18.01 -14.42
CA ILE A 12 -18.36 -18.19 -13.71
C ILE A 12 -17.17 -17.57 -14.47
N ASP A 13 -17.25 -17.51 -15.80
CA ASP A 13 -16.20 -16.95 -16.65
C ASP A 13 -16.09 -15.42 -16.54
N ASN A 14 -17.22 -14.72 -16.35
CA ASN A 14 -17.23 -13.26 -16.19
C ASN A 14 -16.68 -12.84 -14.83
N VAL A 15 -16.92 -13.60 -13.77
CA VAL A 15 -16.37 -13.29 -12.43
C VAL A 15 -14.84 -13.35 -12.43
N GLY A 16 -14.26 -14.31 -13.15
CA GLY A 16 -12.81 -14.42 -13.33
C GLY A 16 -12.24 -13.24 -14.12
N ALA A 17 -12.86 -12.91 -15.26
CA ALA A 17 -12.47 -11.78 -16.10
C ALA A 17 -12.57 -10.43 -15.37
N ASP A 18 -13.64 -10.22 -14.60
CA ASP A 18 -13.85 -9.00 -13.80
C ASP A 18 -12.79 -8.86 -12.71
N ARG A 19 -12.41 -9.98 -12.05
CA ARG A 19 -11.33 -9.99 -11.05
C ARG A 19 -9.98 -9.70 -11.68
N GLU A 20 -9.67 -10.31 -12.83
CA GLU A 20 -8.42 -10.07 -13.54
C GLU A 20 -8.30 -8.62 -13.99
N ALA A 21 -9.36 -8.04 -14.54
CA ALA A 21 -9.43 -6.62 -14.90
C ALA A 21 -9.23 -5.71 -13.69
N LEU A 22 -9.84 -6.04 -12.54
CA LEU A 22 -9.67 -5.30 -11.29
C LEU A 22 -8.22 -5.33 -10.79
N VAL A 23 -7.57 -6.49 -10.81
CA VAL A 23 -6.16 -6.65 -10.43
C VAL A 23 -5.24 -5.91 -11.40
N ALA A 24 -5.50 -5.97 -12.71
CA ALA A 24 -4.74 -5.25 -13.72
C ALA A 24 -4.85 -3.73 -13.52
N ARG A 25 -6.05 -3.22 -13.20
CA ARG A 25 -6.27 -1.82 -12.84
C ARG A 25 -5.50 -1.44 -11.57
N GLY A 26 -5.49 -2.30 -10.56
CA GLY A 26 -4.74 -2.10 -9.33
C GLY A 26 -3.23 -2.01 -9.56
N ASN A 27 -2.67 -2.91 -10.38
CA ASN A 27 -1.27 -2.90 -10.77
C ASN A 27 -0.88 -1.55 -11.42
N TYR A 28 -1.71 -1.09 -12.35
CA TYR A 28 -1.50 0.20 -13.01
C TYR A 28 -1.47 1.35 -11.99
N LEU A 29 -2.47 1.42 -11.11
CA LEU A 29 -2.57 2.47 -10.09
C LEU A 29 -1.38 2.45 -9.12
N VAL A 30 -1.02 1.29 -8.59
CA VAL A 30 0.12 1.09 -7.69
C VAL A 30 1.44 1.54 -8.33
N SER A 31 1.56 1.37 -9.65
CA SER A 31 2.72 1.82 -10.42
C SER A 31 2.73 3.35 -10.58
N ILE A 32 1.65 3.95 -11.08
CA ILE A 32 1.61 5.40 -11.38
C ILE A 32 1.48 6.29 -10.14
N MET A 33 0.97 5.74 -9.04
CA MET A 33 0.91 6.41 -7.75
C MET A 33 2.22 6.29 -6.97
N ASP A 34 3.22 5.63 -7.56
CA ASP A 34 4.57 5.47 -7.00
C ASP A 34 4.62 4.73 -5.65
N CYS A 35 3.71 3.78 -5.43
CA CYS A 35 3.80 2.92 -4.24
C CYS A 35 5.12 2.15 -4.25
N THR A 36 5.58 1.73 -5.43
CA THR A 36 6.80 0.93 -5.61
C THR A 36 8.08 1.70 -5.31
N GLY A 37 8.12 3.02 -5.54
CA GLY A 37 9.30 3.85 -5.29
C GLY A 37 9.64 4.00 -3.80
N CYS A 38 8.63 3.98 -2.93
CA CYS A 38 8.83 4.10 -1.47
C CYS A 38 8.76 2.75 -0.74
N HIS A 39 7.87 1.85 -1.15
CA HIS A 39 7.60 0.61 -0.42
C HIS A 39 8.38 -0.60 -0.95
N THR A 40 9.24 -0.46 -1.95
CA THR A 40 10.16 -1.55 -2.35
C THR A 40 11.52 -1.35 -1.72
N ALA A 41 12.08 -2.40 -1.12
CA ALA A 41 13.40 -2.30 -0.50
C ALA A 41 14.45 -1.86 -1.53
N GLY A 42 15.34 -0.94 -1.15
CA GLY A 42 16.41 -0.43 -2.03
C GLY A 42 15.95 0.56 -3.10
N ALA A 43 14.64 0.75 -3.34
CA ALA A 43 14.14 1.71 -4.32
C ALA A 43 14.60 3.15 -4.01
N LEU A 44 14.57 3.55 -2.73
CA LEU A 44 15.06 4.86 -2.26
C LEU A 44 16.58 5.06 -2.42
N ARG A 45 17.34 4.02 -2.78
CA ARG A 45 18.78 4.08 -3.12
C ARG A 45 19.04 3.97 -4.62
N GLY A 46 17.99 3.88 -5.44
CA GLY A 46 18.10 3.61 -6.87
C GLY A 46 18.45 2.15 -7.21
N ALA A 47 18.33 1.22 -6.25
CA ALA A 47 18.62 -0.20 -6.43
C ALA A 47 17.47 -1.06 -5.88
N PRO A 48 16.29 -1.04 -6.54
CA PRO A 48 15.11 -1.77 -6.06
C PRO A 48 15.37 -3.29 -6.04
N ASP A 49 15.02 -3.93 -4.92
CA ASP A 49 15.09 -5.38 -4.74
C ASP A 49 13.76 -6.04 -5.13
N PRO A 50 13.70 -6.79 -6.24
CA PRO A 50 12.47 -7.44 -6.69
C PRO A 50 12.01 -8.56 -5.73
N GLN A 51 12.90 -9.14 -4.91
CA GLN A 51 12.52 -10.15 -3.91
C GLN A 51 11.78 -9.54 -2.72
N ARG A 52 11.89 -8.22 -2.56
CA ARG A 52 11.26 -7.43 -1.50
C ARG A 52 10.36 -6.35 -2.10
N PHE A 53 9.72 -6.68 -3.22
CA PHE A 53 8.75 -5.82 -3.89
C PHE A 53 7.59 -5.47 -2.97
N LEU A 54 7.35 -4.16 -2.77
CA LEU A 54 6.32 -3.63 -1.86
C LEU A 54 6.42 -4.11 -0.40
N ALA A 55 7.57 -4.66 0.00
CA ALA A 55 7.81 -5.19 1.34
C ALA A 55 8.24 -4.13 2.37
N GLY A 56 8.18 -2.84 2.04
CA GLY A 56 8.64 -1.72 2.87
C GLY A 56 10.11 -1.35 2.65
N SER A 57 10.60 -0.38 3.42
CA SER A 57 11.97 0.16 3.31
C SER A 57 12.64 0.30 4.67
N ASP A 58 13.96 0.06 4.70
CA ASP A 58 14.84 0.33 5.84
C ASP A 58 15.40 1.77 5.84
N ILE A 59 15.16 2.52 4.76
CA ILE A 59 15.40 3.96 4.66
C ILE A 59 14.11 4.71 4.94
N GLY A 60 14.19 5.63 5.90
CA GLY A 60 13.09 6.49 6.28
C GLY A 60 13.13 7.88 5.66
N PHE A 61 12.15 8.68 6.03
CA PHE A 61 12.03 10.10 5.72
C PHE A 61 12.02 10.89 7.03
N GLY A 62 12.99 11.78 7.19
CA GLY A 62 13.06 12.72 8.29
C GLY A 62 12.18 13.92 8.03
N THR A 63 11.20 14.13 8.91
CA THR A 63 10.42 15.36 9.04
C THR A 63 10.91 16.14 10.27
N PRO A 64 10.50 17.40 10.44
CA PRO A 64 10.87 18.15 11.65
C PRO A 64 10.37 17.51 12.95
N GLN A 65 9.34 16.64 12.90
CA GLN A 65 8.76 16.00 14.07
C GLN A 65 9.29 14.58 14.30
N ALA A 66 9.53 13.81 13.23
CA ALA A 66 9.84 12.39 13.33
C ALA A 66 10.56 11.86 12.09
N ILE A 67 11.20 10.70 12.25
CA ILE A 67 11.64 9.87 11.14
C ILE A 67 10.61 8.76 10.96
N VAL A 68 10.07 8.62 9.75
CA VAL A 68 9.07 7.61 9.40
C VAL A 68 9.58 6.70 8.29
N TYR A 69 9.22 5.42 8.35
CA TYR A 69 9.67 4.41 7.41
C TYR A 69 8.48 3.87 6.59
N PRO A 70 8.63 3.67 5.27
CA PRO A 70 7.61 3.00 4.46
C PRO A 70 7.34 1.57 4.97
N PRO A 71 6.12 1.26 5.45
CA PRO A 71 5.78 -0.06 5.95
C PRO A 71 5.66 -1.11 4.83
N ASN A 72 5.61 -2.37 5.22
CA ASN A 72 5.35 -3.50 4.33
C ASN A 72 3.88 -3.51 3.87
N LEU A 73 3.65 -3.52 2.54
CA LEU A 73 2.32 -3.54 1.92
C LEU A 73 1.90 -4.94 1.45
N THR A 74 2.78 -5.94 1.55
CA THR A 74 2.46 -7.32 1.16
C THR A 74 1.41 -7.92 2.10
N PRO A 75 0.72 -9.01 1.71
CA PRO A 75 -0.29 -9.65 2.56
C PRO A 75 0.32 -10.49 3.72
N ASP A 76 1.59 -10.25 4.09
CA ASP A 76 2.20 -10.86 5.27
C ASP A 76 1.38 -10.55 6.53
N VAL A 77 1.12 -11.58 7.34
CA VAL A 77 0.19 -11.49 8.46
C VAL A 77 0.76 -10.77 9.68
N ASP A 78 2.08 -10.82 9.88
CA ASP A 78 2.70 -10.29 11.09
C ASP A 78 3.29 -8.90 10.88
N THR A 79 3.81 -8.64 9.70
CA THR A 79 4.57 -7.44 9.37
C THR A 79 3.94 -6.58 8.27
N GLY A 80 3.01 -7.14 7.49
CA GLY A 80 2.34 -6.48 6.38
C GLY A 80 0.85 -6.20 6.61
N LEU A 81 0.07 -6.22 5.53
CA LEU A 81 -1.37 -5.92 5.51
C LEU A 81 -2.25 -7.17 5.73
N GLY A 82 -1.67 -8.35 5.99
CA GLY A 82 -2.42 -9.62 6.04
C GLY A 82 -3.53 -9.65 7.09
N ARG A 83 -3.42 -8.88 8.17
CA ARG A 83 -4.45 -8.74 9.21
C ARG A 83 -5.43 -7.58 8.98
N TRP A 84 -5.11 -6.66 8.07
CA TRP A 84 -6.00 -5.53 7.78
C TRP A 84 -7.08 -6.02 6.83
N SER A 85 -8.33 -5.66 7.09
CA SER A 85 -9.43 -5.83 6.15
C SER A 85 -9.25 -4.93 4.93
N ASP A 86 -9.90 -5.27 3.82
CA ASP A 86 -9.83 -4.45 2.60
C ASP A 86 -10.37 -3.03 2.83
N ALA A 87 -11.41 -2.88 3.67
CA ALA A 87 -11.97 -1.59 4.04
C ALA A 87 -10.98 -0.74 4.84
N GLU A 88 -10.19 -1.35 5.73
CA GLU A 88 -9.15 -0.66 6.49
C GLU A 88 -7.99 -0.21 5.59
N VAL A 89 -7.60 -1.02 4.61
CA VAL A 89 -6.58 -0.61 3.62
C VAL A 89 -7.09 0.56 2.77
N VAL A 90 -8.35 0.51 2.32
CA VAL A 90 -8.99 1.62 1.60
C VAL A 90 -9.02 2.88 2.46
N ALA A 91 -9.43 2.78 3.73
CA ALA A 91 -9.45 3.92 4.65
C ALA A 91 -8.05 4.50 4.83
N ALA A 92 -7.04 3.66 5.04
CA ALA A 92 -5.67 4.13 5.19
C ALA A 92 -5.15 4.89 3.96
N ILE A 93 -5.45 4.39 2.75
CA ILE A 93 -5.01 5.04 1.50
C ILE A 93 -5.77 6.36 1.25
N THR A 94 -7.07 6.39 1.50
CA THR A 94 -7.95 7.50 1.07
C THR A 94 -8.21 8.55 2.14
N SER A 95 -8.15 8.19 3.42
CA SER A 95 -8.33 9.11 4.55
C SER A 95 -7.09 9.22 5.43
N GLY A 96 -6.08 8.37 5.24
CA GLY A 96 -4.92 8.30 6.12
C GLY A 96 -5.18 7.58 7.44
N GLN A 97 -6.40 7.07 7.69
CA GLN A 97 -6.76 6.46 8.97
C GLN A 97 -6.33 4.99 9.03
N ARG A 98 -5.54 4.64 10.04
CA ARG A 98 -5.11 3.27 10.31
C ARG A 98 -6.17 2.51 11.15
N PRO A 99 -6.15 1.16 11.16
CA PRO A 99 -6.98 0.34 12.06
C PRO A 99 -6.82 0.69 13.54
N ASP A 100 -5.62 1.09 13.94
CA ASP A 100 -5.29 1.48 15.31
C ASP A 100 -5.74 2.92 15.67
N GLY A 101 -6.47 3.59 14.78
CA GLY A 101 -7.01 4.93 14.96
C GLY A 101 -6.01 6.06 14.71
N ARG A 102 -4.72 5.77 14.55
CA ARG A 102 -3.71 6.79 14.23
C ARG A 102 -3.80 7.21 12.76
N MET A 103 -3.28 8.40 12.47
CA MET A 103 -3.14 8.89 11.11
C MET A 103 -1.79 8.49 10.50
N LEU A 104 -1.78 8.20 9.20
CA LEU A 104 -0.57 8.07 8.42
C LEU A 104 0.17 9.40 8.35
N SER A 105 1.50 9.32 8.40
CA SER A 105 2.36 10.48 8.12
C SER A 105 2.06 11.04 6.73
N PRO A 106 1.99 12.37 6.56
CA PRO A 106 1.76 13.00 5.25
C PRO A 106 2.95 12.83 4.28
N VAL A 107 4.05 12.23 4.73
CA VAL A 107 5.11 11.70 3.82
C VAL A 107 4.52 10.68 2.85
N MET A 108 3.61 9.82 3.33
CA MET A 108 2.78 9.01 2.45
C MET A 108 1.67 9.94 1.91
N PRO A 109 1.54 10.14 0.59
CA PRO A 109 0.69 11.19 0.03
C PRO A 109 -0.80 10.80 -0.01
N TRP A 110 -1.32 10.23 1.08
CA TRP A 110 -2.74 9.90 1.23
C TRP A 110 -3.69 11.08 0.95
N PRO A 111 -3.38 12.37 1.25
CA PRO A 111 -4.28 13.47 0.90
C PRO A 111 -4.48 13.61 -0.62
N SER A 112 -3.45 13.26 -1.41
CA SER A 112 -3.53 13.24 -2.87
C SER A 112 -4.36 12.06 -3.37
N TYR A 113 -4.34 10.94 -2.66
CA TYR A 113 -5.12 9.73 -2.98
C TYR A 113 -6.57 9.78 -2.50
N ALA A 114 -6.94 10.78 -1.68
CA ALA A 114 -8.30 10.94 -1.15
C ALA A 114 -9.39 11.10 -2.22
N ARG A 115 -9.01 11.34 -3.48
CA ARG A 115 -9.92 11.49 -4.62
C ARG A 115 -10.07 10.23 -5.48
N LEU A 116 -9.40 9.13 -5.12
CA LEU A 116 -9.62 7.86 -5.80
C LEU A 116 -11.10 7.51 -5.79
N SER A 117 -11.58 7.00 -6.93
CA SER A 117 -12.91 6.38 -6.96
C SER A 117 -12.92 5.16 -6.03
N SER A 118 -14.10 4.79 -5.54
CA SER A 118 -14.24 3.58 -4.72
C SER A 118 -13.76 2.34 -5.47
N ASP A 119 -13.93 2.30 -6.80
CA ASP A 119 -13.49 1.20 -7.65
C ASP A 119 -11.97 1.15 -7.78
N ASP A 120 -11.32 2.31 -7.96
CA ASP A 120 -9.86 2.40 -8.01
C ASP A 120 -9.22 2.04 -6.67
N ALA A 121 -9.80 2.49 -5.55
CA ALA A 121 -9.31 2.12 -4.23
C ALA A 121 -9.41 0.61 -4.00
N ARG A 122 -10.53 -0.03 -4.40
CA ARG A 122 -10.67 -1.49 -4.35
C ARG A 122 -9.72 -2.20 -5.30
N ALA A 123 -9.45 -1.64 -6.48
CA ALA A 123 -8.49 -2.20 -7.43
C ALA A 123 -7.08 -2.25 -6.84
N VAL A 124 -6.62 -1.17 -6.20
CA VAL A 124 -5.33 -1.13 -5.49
C VAL A 124 -5.26 -2.25 -4.46
N VAL A 125 -6.27 -2.39 -3.60
CA VAL A 125 -6.31 -3.46 -2.59
C VAL A 125 -6.29 -4.83 -3.24
N ALA A 126 -7.11 -5.07 -4.26
CA ALA A 126 -7.17 -6.34 -4.98
C ALA A 126 -5.79 -6.74 -5.53
N TYR A 127 -5.05 -5.79 -6.10
CA TYR A 127 -3.69 -6.04 -6.56
C TYR A 127 -2.73 -6.33 -5.40
N LEU A 128 -2.75 -5.55 -4.31
CA LEU A 128 -1.89 -5.79 -3.14
C LEU A 128 -2.08 -7.19 -2.56
N ARG A 129 -3.31 -7.74 -2.60
CA ARG A 129 -3.60 -9.12 -2.18
C ARG A 129 -3.00 -10.21 -3.07
N THR A 130 -2.59 -9.88 -4.29
CA THR A 130 -1.94 -10.84 -5.21
C THR A 130 -0.42 -10.91 -5.04
N ILE A 131 0.17 -9.94 -4.33
CA ILE A 131 1.63 -9.87 -4.16
C ILE A 131 2.07 -11.02 -3.23
N PRO A 132 3.19 -11.69 -3.51
CA PRO A 132 3.79 -12.63 -2.57
C PRO A 132 4.00 -12.00 -1.19
N ALA A 133 3.60 -12.70 -0.12
CA ALA A 133 3.89 -12.27 1.23
C ALA A 133 5.41 -12.26 1.47
N VAL A 134 5.92 -11.15 2.01
CA VAL A 134 7.32 -11.03 2.42
C VAL A 134 7.33 -10.62 3.88
N SER A 135 8.01 -11.38 4.74
CA SER A 135 8.15 -11.01 6.14
C SER A 135 9.24 -9.95 6.29
N PHE A 136 8.83 -8.72 6.64
CA PHE A 136 9.74 -7.62 6.94
C PHE A 136 9.02 -6.58 7.80
N ALA A 137 9.52 -6.37 9.02
CA ALA A 137 9.10 -5.26 9.86
C ALA A 137 9.97 -4.04 9.56
N ALA A 138 9.37 -2.99 8.98
CA ALA A 138 10.06 -1.71 8.84
C ALA A 138 10.43 -1.13 10.22
N PRO A 139 11.53 -0.36 10.32
CA PRO A 139 11.91 0.26 11.58
C PRO A 139 10.77 1.10 12.18
N THR A 140 10.72 1.13 13.51
CA THR A 140 9.71 1.92 14.22
C THR A 140 9.98 3.41 14.03
N PRO A 141 8.96 4.25 13.75
CA PRO A 141 9.15 5.68 13.70
C PRO A 141 9.75 6.22 15.00
N VAL A 142 10.70 7.15 14.89
CA VAL A 142 11.36 7.78 16.04
C VAL A 142 11.15 9.29 16.01
N MET A 143 11.01 9.91 17.18
CA MET A 143 10.88 11.37 17.27
C MET A 143 12.20 12.04 16.88
N ALA A 144 12.11 13.20 16.24
CA ALA A 144 13.29 13.98 15.90
C ALA A 144 14.14 14.27 17.15
N GLY A 145 15.46 14.06 17.06
CA GLY A 145 16.40 14.22 18.18
C GLY A 145 16.57 13.00 19.09
N SER A 146 15.89 11.88 18.83
CA SER A 146 16.14 10.60 19.49
C SER A 146 17.37 9.89 18.90
N ASP A 147 17.82 8.79 19.51
CA ASP A 147 18.89 7.95 18.94
C ASP A 147 18.44 7.33 17.61
N ILE A 148 19.14 7.67 16.54
CA ILE A 148 18.81 7.24 15.18
C ILE A 148 19.68 6.03 14.82
N THR A 149 19.04 4.87 14.66
CA THR A 149 19.73 3.61 14.37
C THR A 149 19.62 3.14 12.92
N PHE A 150 18.77 3.79 12.10
CA PHE A 150 18.53 3.43 10.70
C PHE A 150 18.69 4.64 9.77
N PRO A 151 19.13 4.43 8.51
CA PRO A 151 19.30 5.52 7.55
C PRO A 151 17.97 6.19 7.21
N TYR A 152 18.03 7.48 6.88
CA TYR A 152 16.87 8.26 6.43
C TYR A 152 17.29 9.41 5.52
N MET A 153 16.37 9.87 4.69
CA MET A 153 16.53 11.08 3.89
C MET A 153 15.84 12.25 4.56
N THR A 154 16.48 13.41 4.60
CA THR A 154 15.86 14.63 5.12
C THR A 154 15.07 15.32 4.02
N LEU A 155 13.78 15.57 4.26
CA LEU A 155 12.97 16.43 3.40
C LEU A 155 13.31 17.88 3.71
N ALA A 156 14.24 18.45 2.94
CA ALA A 156 14.60 19.87 3.04
C ALA A 156 13.53 20.70 2.32
N MET A 157 12.63 21.31 3.08
CA MET A 157 11.70 22.30 2.52
C MET A 157 12.52 23.51 2.05
N PRO A 158 12.34 23.98 0.80
CA PRO A 158 12.97 25.22 0.38
C PRO A 158 12.50 26.35 1.29
N ALA A 159 13.41 27.26 1.65
CA ALA A 159 13.04 28.45 2.40
C ALA A 159 11.90 29.17 1.65
N SER A 160 10.78 29.41 2.34
CA SER A 160 9.71 30.24 1.82
C SER A 160 10.29 31.61 1.48
N LYS A 161 10.13 32.03 0.22
CA LYS A 161 10.41 33.40 -0.20
C LYS A 161 9.36 34.35 0.39
#